data_AF-A0A1G8QS65-F1
#
_entry.id   AF-A0A1G8QS65-F1
#
_cell.length_a   1.000
_cell.length_b   1.000
_cell.length_c   1.000
_cell.angle_alpha   90.00
_cell.angle_beta   90.00
_cell.angle_gamma   90.00
#
_symmetry.space_group_name_H-M   'P 1'
#
loop_
_entity.id
_entity.type
_entity.pdbx_description
1 polymer ?
#
loop_
_entity_poly.entity_id
_entity_poly.type
_entity_poly.pdbx_seq_one_letter_code
_entity_poly.pdbx_strand_id
1 'polypeptide(L)'
;MARNLMSDEEWAFFERFILAVRAPNGRKPTNHRLVLDGIFWIARTGAPWRDLPEEFGKWSSVYRQFRRWTLAGLWEDIMETLNQ
;
A
#
# COMPACT_ATOMS: atom_id res chain seq x y z
N MET A 1 9.52 -4.08 15.58
CA MET A 1 8.39 -3.14 15.53
C MET A 1 8.77 -2.06 14.56
N ALA A 2 8.24 -2.14 13.34
CA ALA A 2 8.33 -1.05 12.38
C ALA A 2 7.93 0.27 13.05
N ARG A 3 8.91 1.16 13.26
CA ARG A 3 8.63 2.57 13.49
C ARG A 3 8.05 3.11 12.17
N ASN A 4 6.97 3.89 12.25
CA ASN A 4 6.27 4.53 11.11
C ASN A 4 5.19 3.67 10.43
N LEU A 5 4.28 3.08 11.21
CA LEU A 5 2.98 2.64 10.70
C LEU A 5 2.06 3.85 10.56
N MET A 6 1.18 3.84 9.55
CA MET A 6 0.16 4.87 9.39
C MET A 6 -0.75 4.95 10.61
N SER A 7 -1.15 6.16 10.98
CA SER A 7 -2.26 6.39 11.91
C SER A 7 -3.59 5.93 11.33
N ASP A 8 -4.62 5.85 12.16
CA ASP A 8 -5.96 5.50 11.70
C ASP A 8 -6.55 6.58 10.77
N GLU A 9 -6.19 7.84 10.98
CA GLU A 9 -6.60 8.97 10.14
C GLU A 9 -5.94 8.92 8.75
N GLU A 10 -4.63 8.67 8.71
CA GLU A 10 -3.89 8.46 7.46
C GLU A 10 -4.45 7.26 6.71
N TRP A 11 -4.72 6.16 7.44
CA TRP A 11 -5.36 4.99 6.84
C TRP A 11 -6.72 5.31 6.23
N ALA A 12 -7.60 6.03 6.96
CA ALA A 12 -8.92 6.40 6.46
C ALA A 12 -8.85 7.24 5.16
N PHE A 13 -7.84 8.10 5.03
CA PHE A 13 -7.57 8.84 3.80
C PHE A 13 -7.24 7.89 2.63
N PHE A 14 -6.31 6.95 2.79
CA PHE A 14 -5.90 6.04 1.72
C PHE A 14 -6.94 4.96 1.40
N GLU A 15 -7.67 4.50 2.41
CA GLU A 15 -8.66 3.43 2.30
C GLU A 15 -9.71 3.73 1.23
N ARG A 16 -10.16 4.99 1.12
CA ARG A 16 -11.19 5.40 0.14
C ARG A 16 -10.77 5.14 -1.30
N PHE A 17 -9.49 5.37 -1.64
CA PHE A 17 -8.94 5.13 -2.97
C PHE A 17 -8.74 3.63 -3.21
N ILE A 18 -8.24 2.91 -2.20
CA ILE A 18 -8.01 1.47 -2.28
C ILE A 18 -9.32 0.70 -2.49
N LEU A 19 -10.41 1.15 -1.87
CA LEU A 19 -11.73 0.55 -2.06
C LEU A 19 -12.31 0.84 -3.44
N ALA A 20 -12.07 2.03 -4.01
CA ALA A 20 -12.49 2.37 -5.37
C ALA A 20 -11.81 1.51 -6.44
N VAL A 21 -10.55 1.10 -6.21
CA VAL A 21 -9.75 0.28 -7.14
C VAL A 21 -9.99 -1.24 -6.96
N ARG A 22 -10.94 -1.67 -6.11
CA ARG A 22 -11.15 -3.10 -5.84
C ARG A 22 -11.56 -3.89 -7.08
N ALA A 23 -10.84 -4.99 -7.32
CA ALA A 23 -11.23 -6.00 -8.29
C ALA A 23 -12.60 -6.61 -7.89
N PRO A 24 -13.54 -6.76 -8.84
CA PRO A 24 -14.93 -7.14 -8.55
C PRO A 24 -15.08 -8.54 -7.95
N ASN A 25 -14.11 -9.44 -8.15
CA ASN A 25 -14.19 -10.83 -7.70
C ASN A 25 -12.82 -11.32 -7.20
N GLY A 26 -12.70 -11.76 -5.94
CA GLY A 26 -11.46 -12.38 -5.45
C GLY A 26 -11.36 -12.62 -3.94
N ARG A 27 -10.40 -13.50 -3.59
CA ARG A 27 -9.98 -13.96 -2.25
C ARG A 27 -9.98 -12.84 -1.20
N LYS A 28 -10.30 -13.20 0.06
CA LYS A 28 -10.34 -12.28 1.22
C LYS A 28 -9.22 -11.22 1.13
N PRO A 29 -9.53 -9.92 1.33
CA PRO A 29 -8.56 -8.86 1.19
C PRO A 29 -7.32 -9.17 2.00
N THR A 30 -6.15 -9.06 1.37
CA THR A 30 -4.90 -8.94 2.14
C THR A 30 -5.06 -7.70 3.03
N ASN A 31 -4.48 -7.68 4.24
CA ASN A 31 -4.53 -6.49 5.09
C ASN A 31 -3.90 -5.30 4.32
N HIS A 32 -4.74 -4.48 3.67
CA HIS A 32 -4.29 -3.45 2.73
C HIS A 32 -3.51 -2.35 3.45
N ARG A 33 -3.86 -2.09 4.71
CA ARG A 33 -3.09 -1.19 5.58
C ARG A 33 -1.67 -1.69 5.76
N LEU A 34 -1.50 -2.95 6.13
CA LEU A 34 -0.18 -3.56 6.31
C LEU A 34 0.64 -3.59 5.02
N VAL A 35 -0.02 -3.83 3.87
CA VAL A 35 0.63 -3.75 2.56
C VAL A 35 1.11 -2.34 2.27
N LEU A 36 0.27 -1.34 2.52
CA LEU A 36 0.61 0.06 2.29
C LEU A 36 1.71 0.55 3.24
N ASP A 37 1.70 0.13 4.51
CA ASP A 37 2.80 0.36 5.46
C ASP A 37 4.12 -0.20 4.92
N GLY A 38 4.10 -1.42 4.36
CA GLY A 38 5.26 -2.03 3.74
C GLY A 38 5.76 -1.27 2.50
N ILE A 39 4.84 -0.77 1.66
CA ILE A 39 5.17 0.08 0.50
C ILE A 39 5.82 1.39 0.98
N PHE A 40 5.26 2.05 1.99
CA PHE A 40 5.82 3.28 2.54
C PHE A 40 7.17 3.06 3.23
N TRP A 41 7.38 1.88 3.82
CA TRP A 41 8.69 1.51 4.32
C TRP A 41 9.74 1.44 3.20
N ILE A 42 9.41 0.80 2.08
CA ILE A 42 10.30 0.76 0.90
C ILE A 42 10.53 2.16 0.32
N ALA A 43 9.47 2.96 0.15
CA ALA A 43 9.57 4.31 -0.39
C ALA A 43 10.45 5.23 0.47
N ARG A 44 10.38 5.09 1.80
CA ARG A 44 11.17 5.90 2.75
C ARG A 44 12.62 5.48 2.85
N THR A 45 12.90 4.17 2.74
CA THR A 45 14.25 3.62 2.95
C THR A 45 15.03 3.45 1.66
N GLY A 46 14.35 3.35 0.51
CA GLY A 46 14.96 2.98 -0.76
C GLY A 46 15.48 1.54 -0.81
N ALA A 47 15.16 0.71 0.20
CA ALA A 47 15.66 -0.65 0.29
C ALA A 47 15.10 -1.52 -0.86
N PRO A 48 15.85 -2.53 -1.33
CA PRO A 48 15.34 -3.52 -2.25
C PRO A 48 14.09 -4.20 -1.70
N TRP A 49 13.12 -4.52 -2.55
CA TRP A 49 11.90 -5.22 -2.13
C TRP A 49 12.17 -6.51 -1.36
N ARG A 50 13.23 -7.25 -1.70
CA ARG A 50 13.59 -8.52 -1.04
C ARG A 50 13.98 -8.33 0.43
N ASP A 51 14.33 -7.12 0.82
CA ASP A 51 14.76 -6.76 2.17
C ASP A 51 13.59 -6.19 3.00
N LEU A 52 12.36 -6.23 2.46
CA LEU A 52 11.17 -5.84 3.21
C LEU A 52 11.04 -6.69 4.48
N PRO A 53 10.90 -6.08 5.66
CA PRO A 53 10.68 -6.80 6.91
C PRO A 53 9.46 -7.73 6.85
N GLU A 54 9.60 -8.95 7.35
CA GLU A 54 8.54 -9.97 7.32
C GLU A 54 7.28 -9.56 8.10
N GLU A 55 7.38 -8.57 9.01
CA GLU A 55 6.24 -8.00 9.74
C GLU A 55 5.21 -7.35 8.80
N PHE A 56 5.60 -6.91 7.60
CA PHE A 56 4.69 -6.42 6.56
C PHE A 56 4.13 -7.52 5.64
N GLY A 57 4.52 -8.77 5.88
CA GLY A 57 4.20 -9.92 5.06
C GLY A 57 5.24 -10.21 3.97
N LYS A 58 4.92 -11.19 3.09
CA LYS A 58 5.84 -11.62 2.03
C LYS A 58 6.08 -10.49 1.03
N TRP A 59 7.33 -10.10 0.83
CA TRP A 59 7.72 -9.03 -0.10
C TRP A 59 7.08 -9.17 -1.50
N SER A 60 6.99 -10.40 -2.02
CA SER A 60 6.45 -10.67 -3.35
C SER A 60 4.95 -10.40 -3.44
N SER A 61 4.21 -10.59 -2.34
CA SER A 61 2.80 -10.24 -2.25
C SER A 61 2.61 -8.73 -2.17
N VAL A 62 3.43 -8.03 -1.39
CA VAL A 62 3.40 -6.56 -1.27
C VAL A 62 3.73 -5.92 -2.61
N TYR A 63 4.82 -6.35 -3.26
CA TYR A 63 5.20 -5.86 -4.59
C TYR A 63 4.13 -6.11 -5.65
N ARG A 64 3.51 -7.30 -5.66
CA ARG A 64 2.42 -7.61 -6.61
C ARG A 64 1.23 -6.69 -6.41
N GLN A 65 0.89 -6.35 -5.16
CA GLN A 65 -0.19 -5.43 -4.87
C GLN A 65 0.18 -3.98 -5.22
N PHE A 66 1.40 -3.54 -4.91
CA PHE A 66 1.94 -2.25 -5.36
C PHE A 66 1.80 -2.12 -6.88
N ARG A 67 2.29 -3.09 -7.65
CA ARG A 67 2.20 -3.10 -9.11
C ARG A 67 0.75 -3.07 -9.61
N ARG A 68 -0.17 -3.79 -8.95
CA ARG A 68 -1.59 -3.76 -9.30
C ARG A 68 -2.18 -2.36 -9.10
N TRP A 69 -1.89 -1.72 -7.99
CA TRP A 69 -2.34 -0.36 -7.70
C TRP A 69 -1.74 0.67 -8.65
N THR A 70 -0.46 0.56 -8.99
CA THR A 70 0.17 1.40 -10.01
C THR A 70 -0.51 1.26 -11.37
N LEU A 71 -0.77 0.03 -11.82
CA LEU A 71 -1.44 -0.19 -13.11
C LEU A 71 -2.90 0.28 -13.12
N ALA A 72 -3.51 0.47 -11.95
CA ALA A 72 -4.87 0.95 -11.82
C ALA A 72 -4.96 2.48 -11.66
N GLY A 73 -3.83 3.21 -11.67
CA GLY A 73 -3.83 4.67 -11.51
C GLY A 73 -3.96 5.17 -10.07
N LEU A 74 -3.84 4.27 -9.07
CA LEU A 74 -4.12 4.61 -7.66
C LEU A 74 -3.24 5.76 -7.17
N TRP A 75 -1.97 5.78 -7.57
CA TRP A 75 -1.01 6.76 -7.06
C TRP A 75 -1.26 8.14 -7.65
N GLU A 76 -1.67 8.18 -8.92
CA GLU A 76 -2.07 9.38 -9.63
C GLU A 76 -3.28 10.02 -8.94
N ASP A 77 -4.32 9.23 -8.63
CA ASP A 77 -5.53 9.72 -7.92
C ASP A 77 -5.19 10.30 -6.53
N ILE A 78 -4.31 9.61 -5.80
CA ILE A 78 -3.84 10.06 -4.48
C ILE A 78 -3.08 11.38 -4.61
N MET A 79 -2.14 11.47 -5.55
CA MET A 79 -1.30 12.65 -5.75
C MET A 79 -2.11 13.85 -6.22
N GLU A 80 -3.10 13.65 -7.10
CA GLU A 80 -4.00 14.72 -7.52
C GLU A 80 -4.79 15.28 -6.32
N THR A 81 -5.28 14.40 -5.44
CA THR A 81 -6.06 14.82 -4.26
C THR A 81 -5.21 15.53 -3.20
N LEU A 82 -3.92 15.21 -3.08
CA LEU A 82 -3.00 15.87 -2.13
C LEU A 82 -2.51 17.24 -2.63
N ASN A 83 -2.53 17.48 -3.94
CA ASN A 83 -2.07 18.72 -4.56
C ASN A 83 -3.19 19.77 -4.75
N GLN A 84 -4.41 19.48 -4.29
CA GLN A 84 -5.53 20.43 -4.22
C GLN A 84 -5.54 21.15 -2.87
#